data_AF-A0A3D0P080-F1
#
_entry.id   AF-A0A3D0P080-F1
#
_cell.length_a   1.000
_cell.length_b   1.000
_cell.length_c   1.000
_cell.angle_alpha   90.00
_cell.angle_beta   90.00
_cell.angle_gamma   90.00
#
_symmetry.space_group_name_H-M   'P 1'
#
loop_
_entity.id
_entity.type
_entity.pdbx_description
1 polymer ?
#
loop_
_entity_poly.entity_id
_entity_poly.type
_entity_poly.pdbx_seq_one_letter_code
_entity_poly.pdbx_strand_id
1 'polypeptide(L)'
;IGYHGRASSIVISGTDIKRPKGQNRSDAEKPPVFIPAKNLDYEMELGFFVGKGNELGEPINISEAGEHIFGVCLVNDWSARDIQAWEYQPL
;
A
#
# COMPACT_ATOMS: atom_id res chain seq x y z
N ILE A 1 -1.11 -13.61 1.20
CA ILE A 1 0.12 -12.95 0.70
C ILE A 1 0.11 -11.51 1.17
N GLY A 2 1.26 -10.86 1.33
CA GLY A 2 1.37 -9.47 1.77
C GLY A 2 2.75 -8.91 1.42
N TYR A 3 2.89 -7.60 1.45
CA TYR A 3 4.12 -6.89 1.10
C TYR A 3 4.36 -5.73 2.08
N HIS A 4 5.59 -5.20 2.13
CA HIS A 4 5.89 -4.03 2.96
C HIS A 4 5.42 -2.74 2.27
N GLY A 5 4.43 -2.07 2.85
CA GLY A 5 4.01 -0.73 2.42
C GLY A 5 4.99 0.37 2.84
N ARG A 6 4.60 1.64 2.62
CA ARG A 6 5.45 2.81 2.91
C ARG A 6 4.91 3.66 4.05
N ALA A 7 5.47 3.50 5.26
CA ALA A 7 5.04 4.23 6.46
C ALA A 7 5.14 5.76 6.32
N SER A 8 6.14 6.28 5.58
CA SER A 8 6.39 7.72 5.45
C SER A 8 5.29 8.49 4.70
N SER A 9 4.41 7.79 3.97
CA SER A 9 3.34 8.39 3.15
C SER A 9 1.95 8.15 3.72
N ILE A 10 1.83 7.60 4.93
CA ILE A 10 0.57 7.50 5.64
C ILE A 10 0.19 8.90 6.12
N VAL A 11 -1.01 9.35 5.78
CA VAL A 11 -1.53 10.67 6.15
C VAL A 11 -2.91 10.55 6.77
N ILE A 12 -3.29 11.55 7.58
CA ILE A 12 -4.61 11.61 8.21
C ILE A 12 -5.71 11.93 7.19
N SER A 13 -6.94 11.52 7.50
CA SER A 13 -8.13 11.83 6.70
C SER A 13 -8.26 13.34 6.44
N GLY A 14 -8.68 13.71 5.23
CA GLY A 14 -8.79 15.10 4.78
C GLY A 14 -7.51 15.69 4.19
N THR A 15 -6.39 14.95 4.21
CA THR A 15 -5.17 15.39 3.52
C THR A 15 -5.32 15.24 2.00
N ASP A 16 -5.03 16.32 1.26
CA ASP A 16 -5.05 16.28 -0.21
C ASP A 16 -3.98 15.34 -0.77
N ILE A 17 -4.39 14.43 -1.66
CA ILE A 17 -3.49 13.50 -2.34
C ILE A 17 -3.22 13.99 -3.76
N LYS A 18 -1.97 14.33 -4.04
CA LYS A 18 -1.55 14.75 -5.37
C LYS A 18 -1.44 13.54 -6.29
N ARG A 19 -2.14 13.58 -7.44
CA ARG A 19 -2.00 12.58 -8.50
C ARG A 19 -0.51 12.37 -8.86
N PRO A 20 0.02 11.13 -8.75
CA PRO A 20 1.42 10.88 -9.02
C PRO A 20 1.71 10.99 -10.52
N LYS A 21 2.97 11.26 -10.83
CA LYS A 21 3.54 11.06 -12.17
C LYS A 21 4.50 9.89 -12.10
N GLY A 22 4.49 9.04 -13.11
CA GLY A 22 5.34 7.86 -13.16
C GLY A 22 5.50 7.35 -14.58
N GLN A 23 6.24 6.24 -14.71
CA GLN A 23 6.34 5.54 -15.98
C GLN A 23 5.03 4.79 -16.25
N ASN A 24 4.51 4.97 -17.45
CA ASN A 24 3.36 4.24 -17.95
C ASN A 24 3.77 3.51 -19.24
N ARG A 25 3.44 2.22 -19.34
CA ARG A 25 3.62 1.41 -20.54
C ARG A 25 2.33 0.72 -20.96
N SER A 26 1.26 1.51 -21.14
CA SER A 26 -0.03 0.98 -21.59
C SER A 26 -0.01 0.44 -23.03
N ASP A 27 0.94 0.92 -23.85
CA ASP A 27 1.22 0.39 -25.19
C ASP A 27 2.45 -0.51 -25.09
N ALA A 28 2.24 -1.83 -25.14
CA ALA A 28 3.30 -2.82 -24.97
C ALA A 28 4.37 -2.75 -26.07
N GLU A 29 3.99 -2.28 -27.26
CA GLU A 29 4.85 -2.20 -28.45
C GLU A 29 5.71 -0.92 -28.48
N LYS A 30 5.55 -0.03 -27.50
CA LYS A 30 6.31 1.22 -27.39
C LYS A 30 7.10 1.33 -26.08
N PRO A 31 8.16 2.16 -26.05
CA PRO A 31 8.83 2.52 -24.82
C PRO A 31 7.88 3.16 -23.79
N PRO A 32 8.13 3.00 -22.48
CA PRO A 32 7.35 3.67 -21.44
C PRO A 32 7.46 5.20 -21.57
N VAL A 33 6.40 5.90 -21.17
CA VAL A 33 6.34 7.37 -21.13
C VAL A 33 6.17 7.87 -19.71
N PHE A 34 6.75 9.04 -19.39
CA PHE A 34 6.59 9.68 -18.09
C PHE A 34 5.44 10.69 -18.10
N ILE A 35 4.34 10.35 -17.44
CA ILE A 35 3.08 11.11 -17.46
C ILE A 35 2.38 11.07 -16.10
N PRO A 36 1.40 11.96 -15.83
CA PRO A 36 0.47 11.76 -14.72
C PRO A 36 -0.24 10.41 -14.85
N ALA A 37 -0.44 9.71 -13.72
CA ALA A 37 -1.17 8.45 -13.68
C ALA A 37 -2.55 8.62 -14.33
N LYS A 38 -2.91 7.71 -15.24
CA LYS A 38 -4.22 7.70 -15.90
C LYS A 38 -5.25 6.96 -15.05
N ASN A 39 -4.82 5.92 -14.33
CA ASN A 39 -5.69 5.04 -13.56
C ASN A 39 -5.38 5.19 -12.07
N LEU A 40 -5.83 6.31 -11.48
CA LEU A 40 -5.78 6.52 -10.04
C LEU A 40 -7.03 5.90 -9.40
N ASP A 41 -6.81 5.09 -8.37
CA ASP A 41 -7.81 4.21 -7.77
C ASP A 41 -7.73 4.26 -6.24
N TYR A 42 -8.81 3.84 -5.58
CA TYR A 42 -8.88 3.67 -4.13
C TYR A 42 -8.99 2.18 -3.78
N GLU A 43 -8.46 1.80 -2.62
CA GLU A 43 -8.69 0.47 -2.04
C GLU A 43 -9.27 0.63 -0.64
N MET A 44 -10.48 0.10 -0.42
CA MET A 44 -11.12 0.16 0.89
C MET A 44 -10.54 -0.92 1.81
N GLU A 45 -9.82 -0.49 2.84
CA GLU A 45 -9.14 -1.39 3.76
C GLU A 45 -9.41 -1.09 5.24
N LEU A 46 -9.02 -2.04 6.09
CA LEU A 46 -8.90 -1.88 7.53
C LEU A 46 -7.43 -1.99 7.93
N GLY A 47 -6.95 -0.98 8.65
CA GLY A 47 -5.63 -0.99 9.30
C GLY A 47 -5.77 -1.40 10.77
N PHE A 48 -4.85 -2.24 11.24
CA PHE A 48 -4.75 -2.64 12.65
C PHE A 48 -3.50 -2.01 13.26
N PHE A 49 -3.65 -1.37 14.42
CA PHE A 49 -2.48 -0.92 15.19
C PHE A 49 -2.00 -2.05 16.09
N VAL A 50 -0.73 -2.43 15.94
CA VAL A 50 -0.08 -3.37 16.85
C VAL A 50 0.18 -2.66 18.18
N GLY A 51 -0.41 -3.17 19.27
CA GLY A 51 -0.24 -2.62 20.62
C GLY A 51 0.98 -3.18 21.34
N LYS A 52 1.15 -4.51 21.27
CA LYS A 52 2.28 -5.23 21.86
C LYS A 52 3.09 -5.87 20.72
N GLY A 53 4.40 -5.62 20.69
CA GLY A 53 5.31 -6.26 19.75
C GLY A 53 5.67 -7.70 20.13
N ASN A 54 6.61 -8.26 19.39
CA ASN A 54 7.28 -9.53 19.66
C ASN A 54 8.78 -9.39 19.38
N GLU A 55 9.60 -10.24 19.98
CA GLU A 55 11.05 -10.25 19.73
C GLU A 55 11.37 -10.84 18.36
N LEU A 56 12.50 -10.43 17.77
CA LEU A 56 12.94 -10.94 16.47
C LEU A 56 13.24 -12.44 16.55
N GLY A 57 12.56 -13.23 15.71
CA GLY A 57 12.67 -14.69 15.69
C GLY A 57 11.63 -15.41 16.55
N GLU A 58 10.84 -14.70 17.34
CA GLU A 58 9.80 -15.26 18.21
C GLU A 58 8.40 -15.06 17.59
N PRO A 59 7.74 -16.13 17.08
CA PRO A 59 6.43 -16.03 16.45
C PRO A 59 5.29 -15.85 17.47
N ILE A 60 4.20 -15.21 17.04
CA ILE A 60 2.95 -15.08 17.82
C ILE A 60 2.00 -16.22 17.44
N ASN A 61 1.48 -16.98 18.42
CA ASN A 61 0.49 -18.00 18.14
C ASN A 61 -0.86 -17.38 17.74
N ILE A 62 -1.60 -18.05 16.87
CA ILE A 62 -2.89 -17.54 16.39
C ILE A 62 -3.92 -17.32 17.53
N SER A 63 -3.83 -18.10 18.61
CA SER A 63 -4.67 -17.93 19.80
C SER A 63 -4.38 -16.64 20.58
N GLU A 64 -3.17 -16.10 20.44
CA GLU A 64 -2.70 -14.90 21.15
C GLU A 64 -2.76 -13.65 20.26
N ALA A 65 -2.88 -13.81 18.94
CA ALA A 65 -2.82 -12.72 17.97
C ALA A 65 -3.77 -11.54 18.27
N GLY A 66 -4.97 -11.83 18.78
CA GLY A 66 -5.94 -10.80 19.16
C GLY A 66 -5.46 -9.90 20.30
N GLU A 67 -4.62 -10.41 21.21
CA GLU A 67 -4.06 -9.66 22.34
C GLU A 67 -3.02 -8.62 21.90
N HIS A 68 -2.48 -8.77 20.68
CA HIS A 68 -1.51 -7.85 20.09
C HIS A 68 -2.17 -6.69 19.32
N ILE A 69 -3.49 -6.70 19.12
CA ILE A 69 -4.22 -5.67 18.38
C ILE A 69 -4.71 -4.58 19.37
N PHE A 70 -4.19 -3.36 19.24
CA PHE A 70 -4.64 -2.22 20.04
C PHE A 70 -5.99 -1.66 19.55
N GLY A 71 -6.20 -1.63 18.24
CA GLY A 71 -7.41 -1.07 17.63
C GLY A 71 -7.35 -1.08 16.12
N VAL A 72 -8.42 -0.53 15.51
CA VAL A 72 -8.62 -0.51 14.05
C VAL A 72 -8.88 0.89 13.52
N CYS A 73 -8.53 1.11 12.26
CA CYS A 73 -8.92 2.30 11.50
C CYS A 73 -9.34 1.93 10.07
N LEU A 74 -10.02 2.85 9.39
CA LEU A 74 -10.20 2.79 7.95
C LEU A 74 -8.91 3.22 7.25
N VAL A 75 -8.55 2.52 6.18
CA VAL A 75 -7.42 2.85 5.32
C VAL A 75 -7.91 2.94 3.87
N ASN A 76 -7.40 3.93 3.15
CA ASN A 76 -7.50 3.98 1.70
C ASN A 76 -6.10 3.82 1.12
N ASP A 77 -5.79 2.66 0.54
CA ASP A 77 -4.51 2.42 -0.13
C ASP A 77 -4.57 2.97 -1.57
N TRP A 78 -4.25 4.25 -1.70
CA TRP A 78 -4.28 4.95 -2.98
C TRP A 78 -3.35 4.31 -3.99
N SER A 79 -3.92 3.89 -5.11
CA SER A 79 -3.21 3.07 -6.09
C SER A 79 -3.18 3.72 -7.47
N ALA A 80 -2.00 3.84 -8.07
CA ALA A 80 -1.84 4.26 -9.46
C ALA A 80 -1.65 3.03 -10.37
N ARG A 81 -2.75 2.41 -10.79
CA ARG A 81 -2.78 1.06 -11.40
C ARG A 81 -1.96 0.94 -12.68
N ASP A 82 -1.92 2.02 -13.47
CA ASP A 82 -1.18 2.04 -14.73
C ASP A 82 0.34 2.15 -14.52
N ILE A 83 0.78 2.71 -13.39
CA ILE A 83 2.18 2.68 -12.96
C ILE A 83 2.48 1.31 -12.34
N GLN A 84 1.63 0.84 -11.42
CA GLN A 84 1.77 -0.45 -10.73
C GLN A 84 1.92 -1.61 -11.72
N ALA A 85 1.05 -1.69 -12.73
CA ALA A 85 1.08 -2.78 -13.72
C ALA A 85 2.38 -2.84 -14.52
N TRP A 86 3.09 -1.72 -14.68
CA TRP A 86 4.38 -1.66 -15.35
C TRP A 86 5.54 -2.08 -14.42
N GLU A 87 5.49 -1.74 -13.14
CA GLU A 87 6.64 -1.89 -12.23
C GLU A 87 6.61 -3.12 -11.31
N TYR A 88 5.45 -3.71 -11.01
CA TYR A 88 5.28 -4.72 -9.95
C TYR A 88 5.95 -6.08 -10.21
N GLN A 89 6.62 -6.26 -11.34
CA GLN A 89 7.28 -7.51 -11.68
C GLN A 89 8.80 -7.35 -11.65
N PRO A 90 9.53 -8.24 -10.93
CA PRO A 90 9.03 -9.34 -10.10
C PRO A 90 8.77 -8.97 -8.62
N LEU A 91 8.99 -7.72 -8.24
CA LEU A 91 9.16 -7.29 -6.84
C LEU A 91 7.87 -6.73 -6.23
#